data_AF-A0A0F7JYP4-F1
#
_entry.id   AF-A0A0F7JYP4-F1
#
_cell.length_a   1.000
_cell.length_b   1.000
_cell.length_c   1.000
_cell.angle_alpha   90.00
_cell.angle_beta   90.00
_cell.angle_gamma   90.00
#
_symmetry.space_group_name_H-M   'P 1'
#
loop_
_entity.id
_entity.type
_entity.pdbx_description
1 polymer ?
#
loop_
_entity_poly.entity_id
_entity_poly.type
_entity_poly.pdbx_seq_one_letter_code
_entity_poly.pdbx_strand_id
1 'polypeptide(L)'
;MRRQLVQIIPEWIKKPVRAWRERKIIDEIRQLPVKGSGVEGELPYVELDTGMVFYGTPPTDMQRYYFRYLKDDLPELSEDCMNVVWEIVDRYLVPRSVPGETIYNPVLTKLLRDPLNDFTYSFERRKELAAMFRPQNGEVCIDIGAYHGYGTMRLAQLVGDEGKVIAFEADSDSAAILSKNIEANRFRNIRVINHAVSDHKGKETIYRLGTTANSLNHDVLSNVCDAMPHTEEIDVNTVDNILGGQGIHHCNHVSITINGAEPEALVGMRDLLTRSTNVRISIAGWYPREDAKVADFVIPHLEEMGFKVIRGDLGRVLAWK
;
A
#
# COMPACT_ATOMS: atom_id res chain seq x y z
N MET A 1 13.61 20.93 13.37
CA MET A 1 12.65 21.90 13.99
C MET A 1 11.18 21.52 13.85
N ARG A 2 10.69 20.89 12.77
CA ARG A 2 9.27 20.47 12.64
C ARG A 2 8.88 19.18 13.40
N ARG A 3 9.84 18.32 13.80
CA ARG A 3 9.55 17.04 14.49
C ARG A 3 9.19 17.15 15.97
N GLN A 4 9.58 18.21 16.67
CA GLN A 4 9.07 18.42 18.03
C GLN A 4 7.60 18.85 18.02
N LEU A 5 7.10 19.46 16.94
CA LEU A 5 5.73 19.98 16.91
C LEU A 5 4.64 18.93 16.65
N VAL A 6 4.96 17.75 16.09
CA VAL A 6 3.95 16.72 15.81
C VAL A 6 3.59 15.88 17.06
N GLN A 7 4.54 15.72 17.99
CA GLN A 7 4.27 15.20 19.33
C GLN A 7 3.65 16.26 20.28
N ILE A 8 3.66 17.54 19.88
CA ILE A 8 3.07 18.68 20.63
C ILE A 8 1.78 19.16 19.94
N ILE A 9 1.07 18.30 19.21
CA ILE A 9 -0.30 18.61 18.78
C ILE A 9 -1.24 18.10 19.86
N PRO A 10 -1.94 18.98 20.60
CA PRO A 10 -2.92 18.54 21.59
C PRO A 10 -3.97 17.63 20.95
N GLU A 11 -4.44 16.63 21.69
CA GLU A 11 -5.42 15.65 21.19
C GLU A 11 -6.71 16.30 20.67
N TRP A 12 -7.05 17.49 21.19
CA TRP A 12 -8.17 18.31 20.74
C TRP A 12 -7.98 18.95 19.36
N ILE A 13 -6.74 19.05 18.84
CA ILE A 13 -6.43 19.45 17.45
C ILE A 13 -6.34 18.22 16.53
N LYS A 14 -5.91 17.05 17.04
CA LYS A 14 -5.86 15.82 16.24
C LYS A 14 -7.25 15.36 15.79
N LYS A 15 -8.27 15.47 16.67
CA LYS A 15 -9.67 15.16 16.35
C LYS A 15 -10.23 15.97 15.16
N PRO A 16 -10.15 17.31 15.12
CA PRO A 16 -10.64 18.09 13.98
C PRO A 16 -9.83 17.88 12.70
N VAL A 17 -8.51 17.64 12.78
CA VAL A 17 -7.71 17.29 11.59
C VAL A 17 -8.10 15.92 11.03
N ARG A 18 -8.33 14.93 11.90
CA ARG A 18 -8.83 13.60 11.52
C ARG A 18 -10.22 13.70 10.90
N ALA A 19 -11.14 14.42 11.53
CA ALA A 19 -12.49 14.66 11.02
C ALA A 19 -12.49 15.38 9.66
N TRP A 20 -11.59 16.36 9.45
CA TRP A 20 -11.43 17.03 8.16
C TRP A 20 -10.88 16.08 7.08
N ARG A 21 -9.93 15.21 7.42
CA ARG A 21 -9.42 14.17 6.50
C ARG A 21 -10.51 13.16 6.13
N GLU A 22 -11.29 12.71 7.10
CA GLU A 22 -12.40 11.77 6.88
C GLU A 22 -13.48 12.42 6.00
N ARG A 23 -13.78 13.72 6.20
CA ARG A 23 -14.69 14.49 5.33
C ARG A 23 -14.25 14.54 3.87
N LYS A 24 -12.94 14.65 3.60
CA LYS A 24 -12.42 14.64 2.22
C LYS A 24 -12.56 13.29 1.53
N ILE A 25 -12.41 12.20 2.29
CA ILE A 25 -12.65 10.84 1.76
C ILE A 25 -14.12 10.68 1.39
N ILE A 26 -15.02 11.18 2.23
CA ILE A 26 -16.46 11.18 1.95
C ILE A 26 -16.76 11.91 0.64
N ASP A 27 -16.23 13.12 0.42
CA ASP A 27 -16.46 13.88 -0.81
C ASP A 27 -16.02 13.13 -2.08
N GLU A 28 -15.00 12.28 -1.98
CA GLU A 28 -14.54 11.41 -3.07
C GLU A 28 -15.42 10.16 -3.22
N ILE A 29 -15.86 9.55 -2.11
CA ILE A 29 -16.82 8.44 -2.15
C ILE A 29 -18.12 8.87 -2.83
N ARG A 30 -18.60 10.10 -2.58
CA ARG A 30 -19.80 10.64 -3.24
C ARG A 30 -19.69 10.71 -4.76
N GLN A 31 -18.46 10.84 -5.27
CA GLN A 31 -18.17 10.94 -6.70
C GLN A 31 -17.79 9.59 -7.32
N LEU A 32 -17.72 8.52 -6.53
CA LEU A 32 -17.43 7.20 -7.07
C LEU A 32 -18.58 6.73 -7.98
N PRO A 33 -18.28 6.29 -9.21
CA PRO A 33 -19.29 5.76 -10.13
C PRO A 33 -19.65 4.32 -9.73
N VAL A 34 -20.34 4.17 -8.60
CA VAL A 34 -20.81 2.87 -8.10
C VAL A 34 -21.99 2.41 -8.95
N LYS A 35 -21.82 1.26 -9.59
CA LYS A 35 -22.85 0.59 -10.39
C LYS A 35 -23.67 -0.38 -9.55
N GLY A 36 -23.03 -1.03 -8.58
CA GLY A 36 -23.67 -2.00 -7.70
C GLY A 36 -22.83 -2.29 -6.46
N SER A 37 -23.49 -2.76 -5.41
CA SER A 37 -22.82 -3.22 -4.19
C SER A 37 -23.63 -4.32 -3.51
N GLY A 38 -22.96 -5.15 -2.73
CA GLY A 38 -23.62 -6.26 -2.04
C GLY A 38 -22.66 -7.09 -1.21
N VAL A 39 -23.12 -8.27 -0.79
CA VAL A 39 -22.31 -9.23 -0.04
C VAL A 39 -22.38 -10.57 -0.76
N GLU A 40 -21.24 -11.17 -1.04
CA GLU A 40 -21.12 -12.52 -1.60
C GLU A 40 -20.48 -13.43 -0.54
N GLY A 41 -21.26 -14.38 -0.02
CA GLY A 41 -20.86 -15.13 1.16
C GLY A 41 -20.73 -14.19 2.37
N GLU A 42 -19.52 -14.00 2.86
CA GLU A 42 -19.20 -13.06 3.96
C GLU A 42 -18.45 -11.80 3.49
N LEU A 43 -18.15 -11.70 2.19
CA LEU A 43 -17.32 -10.62 1.65
C LEU A 43 -18.20 -9.54 1.00
N PRO A 44 -18.17 -8.30 1.53
CA PRO A 44 -18.75 -7.17 0.83
C PRO A 44 -18.02 -6.88 -0.47
N TYR A 45 -18.77 -6.44 -1.48
CA TYR A 45 -18.23 -6.04 -2.78
C TYR A 45 -18.88 -4.78 -3.33
N VAL A 46 -18.12 -4.09 -4.19
CA VAL A 46 -18.56 -2.91 -4.95
C VAL A 46 -18.15 -3.08 -6.41
N GLU A 47 -19.09 -2.90 -7.32
CA GLU A 47 -18.87 -2.81 -8.77
C GLU A 47 -18.92 -1.34 -9.20
N LEU A 48 -17.92 -0.90 -9.96
CA LEU A 48 -17.90 0.43 -10.59
C LEU A 48 -18.45 0.37 -12.01
N ASP A 49 -18.87 1.53 -12.56
CA ASP A 49 -19.34 1.64 -13.96
C ASP A 49 -18.32 1.18 -15.01
N THR A 50 -17.03 1.16 -14.64
CA THR A 50 -15.95 0.63 -15.49
C THR A 50 -16.00 -0.89 -15.63
N GLY A 51 -16.84 -1.59 -14.85
CA GLY A 51 -16.88 -3.04 -14.74
C GLY A 51 -15.87 -3.63 -13.75
N MET A 52 -15.08 -2.77 -13.08
CA MET A 52 -14.18 -3.22 -12.01
C MET A 52 -14.98 -3.61 -10.76
N VAL A 53 -14.65 -4.76 -10.18
CA VAL A 53 -15.27 -5.28 -8.96
C VAL A 53 -14.24 -5.33 -7.83
N PHE A 54 -14.60 -4.84 -6.65
CA PHE A 54 -13.72 -4.82 -5.49
C PHE A 54 -14.40 -5.52 -4.32
N TYR A 55 -13.71 -6.49 -3.74
CA TYR A 55 -14.03 -7.16 -2.49
C TYR A 55 -13.15 -6.61 -1.36
N GLY A 56 -13.69 -6.62 -0.15
CA GLY A 56 -12.96 -6.23 1.04
C GLY A 56 -13.57 -6.82 2.30
N THR A 57 -13.34 -6.16 3.41
CA THR A 57 -13.88 -6.57 4.71
C THR A 57 -15.06 -5.68 5.12
N PRO A 58 -15.94 -6.16 6.02
CA PRO A 58 -17.01 -5.35 6.59
C PRO A 58 -16.51 -4.06 7.26
N PRO A 59 -17.35 -3.03 7.35
CA PRO A 59 -16.97 -1.75 7.93
C PRO A 59 -16.81 -1.81 9.45
N THR A 60 -15.87 -0.99 9.92
CA THR A 60 -15.73 -0.65 11.33
C THR A 60 -16.94 0.13 11.84
N ASP A 61 -17.15 0.15 13.16
CA ASP A 61 -18.25 0.92 13.78
C ASP A 61 -18.25 2.40 13.40
N MET A 62 -17.05 2.98 13.26
CA MET A 62 -16.88 4.37 12.83
C MET A 62 -17.31 4.56 11.37
N GLN A 63 -16.96 3.64 10.47
CA GLN A 63 -17.44 3.69 9.09
C GLN A 63 -18.96 3.48 9.00
N ARG A 64 -19.54 2.58 9.80
CA ARG A 64 -21.00 2.42 9.92
C ARG A 64 -21.69 3.69 10.44
N TYR A 65 -21.08 4.37 11.40
CA TYR A 65 -21.55 5.67 11.87
C TYR A 65 -21.54 6.72 10.75
N TYR A 66 -20.43 6.85 10.02
CA TYR A 66 -20.34 7.76 8.88
C TYR A 66 -21.35 7.45 7.79
N PHE A 67 -21.52 6.17 7.44
CA PHE A 67 -22.52 5.73 6.47
C PHE A 67 -23.92 6.20 6.90
N ARG A 68 -24.35 5.92 8.12
CA ARG A 68 -25.68 6.30 8.62
C ARG A 68 -25.90 7.82 8.64
N TYR A 69 -24.86 8.60 8.93
CA TYR A 69 -24.92 10.06 8.94
C TYR A 69 -24.98 10.68 7.53
N LEU A 70 -24.44 9.99 6.52
CA LEU A 70 -24.22 10.54 5.18
C LEU A 70 -25.00 9.80 4.09
N LYS A 71 -25.80 8.79 4.45
CA LYS A 71 -26.46 7.88 3.53
C LYS A 71 -27.19 8.56 2.38
N ASP A 72 -27.79 9.73 2.64
CA ASP A 72 -28.59 10.45 1.64
C ASP A 72 -27.72 11.18 0.61
N ASP A 73 -26.43 11.37 0.90
CA ASP A 73 -25.45 11.97 0.00
C ASP A 73 -24.51 10.92 -0.65
N LEU A 74 -24.56 9.66 -0.21
CA LEU A 74 -23.72 8.58 -0.75
C LEU A 74 -24.35 8.00 -2.03
N PRO A 75 -23.55 7.41 -2.93
CA PRO A 75 -24.10 6.62 -4.03
C PRO A 75 -24.94 5.45 -3.48
N GLU A 76 -25.72 4.80 -4.34
CA GLU A 76 -26.50 3.61 -3.96
C GLU A 76 -25.56 2.49 -3.49
N LEU A 77 -25.41 2.40 -2.16
CA LEU A 77 -24.38 1.64 -1.49
C LEU A 77 -24.98 0.95 -0.27
N SER A 78 -24.75 -0.35 -0.12
CA SER A 78 -25.06 -1.07 1.11
C SER A 78 -24.14 -0.62 2.25
N GLU A 79 -24.66 -0.53 3.48
CA GLU A 79 -23.86 -0.18 4.67
C GLU A 79 -22.62 -1.09 4.80
N ASP A 80 -22.79 -2.39 4.55
CA ASP A 80 -21.72 -3.39 4.67
C ASP A 80 -20.59 -3.18 3.65
N CYS A 81 -20.80 -2.36 2.63
CA CYS A 81 -19.80 -2.04 1.61
C CYS A 81 -19.03 -0.74 1.90
N MET A 82 -19.31 -0.05 3.01
CA MET A 82 -18.71 1.25 3.32
C MET A 82 -17.17 1.18 3.40
N ASN A 83 -16.61 0.08 3.91
CA ASN A 83 -15.16 -0.08 3.94
C ASN A 83 -14.57 -0.36 2.56
N VAL A 84 -15.28 -1.09 1.70
CA VAL A 84 -14.83 -1.35 0.32
C VAL A 84 -14.72 -0.04 -0.46
N VAL A 85 -15.74 0.83 -0.43
CA VAL A 85 -15.63 2.15 -1.11
C VAL A 85 -14.52 3.00 -0.50
N TRP A 86 -14.31 2.93 0.81
CA TRP A 86 -13.22 3.65 1.48
C TRP A 86 -11.86 3.20 0.96
N GLU A 87 -11.64 1.89 0.82
CA GLU A 87 -10.42 1.30 0.31
C GLU A 87 -10.23 1.52 -1.20
N ILE A 88 -11.30 1.57 -2.00
CA ILE A 88 -11.23 2.00 -3.41
C ILE A 88 -10.62 3.40 -3.48
N VAL A 89 -11.18 4.35 -2.72
CA VAL A 89 -10.69 5.74 -2.70
C VAL A 89 -9.29 5.83 -2.12
N ASP A 90 -8.94 5.01 -1.13
CA ASP A 90 -7.64 5.12 -0.45
C ASP A 90 -6.49 4.38 -1.11
N ARG A 91 -6.78 3.26 -1.78
CA ARG A 91 -5.74 2.32 -2.21
C ARG A 91 -5.82 1.94 -3.67
N TYR A 92 -6.95 2.13 -4.35
CA TYR A 92 -7.05 1.89 -5.78
C TYR A 92 -6.90 3.18 -6.59
N LEU A 93 -7.58 4.24 -6.18
CA LEU A 93 -7.51 5.55 -6.85
C LEU A 93 -6.21 6.30 -6.54
N VAL A 94 -5.63 6.10 -5.34
CA VAL A 94 -4.35 6.69 -4.92
C VAL A 94 -3.45 5.62 -4.30
N PRO A 95 -3.02 4.61 -5.09
CA PRO A 95 -2.27 3.49 -4.55
C PRO A 95 -0.89 3.92 -4.05
N ARG A 96 -0.47 3.37 -2.91
CA ARG A 96 0.90 3.61 -2.39
C ARG A 96 1.99 3.08 -3.32
N SER A 97 1.64 2.09 -4.15
CA SER A 97 2.51 1.47 -5.13
C SER A 97 2.68 2.27 -6.42
N VAL A 98 1.88 3.32 -6.65
CA VAL A 98 2.05 4.24 -7.80
C VAL A 98 2.20 5.69 -7.30
N PRO A 99 3.42 6.13 -6.97
CA PRO A 99 3.67 7.52 -6.59
C PRO A 99 3.21 8.50 -7.68
N GLY A 100 2.41 9.49 -7.31
CA GLY A 100 2.00 10.57 -8.21
C GLY A 100 0.74 10.30 -9.04
N GLU A 101 -0.05 9.27 -8.70
CA GLU A 101 -1.29 8.97 -9.42
C GLU A 101 -2.26 10.16 -9.46
N THR A 102 -2.30 10.97 -8.40
CA THR A 102 -3.15 12.17 -8.32
C THR A 102 -2.79 13.25 -9.33
N ILE A 103 -1.58 13.23 -9.90
CA ILE A 103 -1.18 14.14 -10.98
C ILE A 103 -1.91 13.81 -12.28
N TYR A 104 -2.23 12.53 -12.50
CA TYR A 104 -2.92 12.05 -13.70
C TYR A 104 -4.44 11.95 -13.52
N ASN A 105 -4.92 12.00 -12.27
CA ASN A 105 -6.33 12.01 -11.94
C ASN A 105 -6.68 13.22 -11.06
N PRO A 106 -6.82 14.42 -11.66
CA PRO A 106 -6.99 15.68 -10.91
C PRO A 106 -8.37 15.80 -10.25
N VAL A 107 -9.31 14.90 -10.57
CA VAL A 107 -10.63 14.80 -9.89
C VAL A 107 -10.46 14.32 -8.45
N LEU A 108 -9.36 13.59 -8.17
CA LEU A 108 -9.00 13.20 -6.81
C LEU A 108 -8.45 14.42 -6.07
N THR A 109 -9.29 15.02 -5.23
CA THR A 109 -8.88 16.15 -4.37
C THR A 109 -7.86 15.76 -3.29
N LYS A 110 -7.52 14.46 -3.19
CA LYS A 110 -6.54 13.85 -2.28
C LYS A 110 -5.08 14.24 -2.54
N LEU A 111 -4.78 15.50 -2.26
CA LEU A 111 -3.45 16.07 -2.07
C LEU A 111 -2.68 15.60 -0.82
N LEU A 112 -3.18 14.62 -0.04
CA LEU A 112 -2.54 14.27 1.25
C LEU A 112 -2.09 12.82 1.40
N ARG A 113 -2.56 11.90 0.56
CA ARG A 113 -2.21 10.47 0.69
C ARG A 113 -1.42 9.93 -0.49
N ASP A 114 -1.35 10.66 -1.59
CA ASP A 114 -0.42 10.34 -2.67
C ASP A 114 1.01 10.29 -2.11
N PRO A 115 1.78 9.23 -2.41
CA PRO A 115 3.17 9.10 -1.98
C PRO A 115 4.02 10.36 -2.19
N LEU A 116 3.80 11.12 -3.27
CA LEU A 116 4.60 12.30 -3.58
C LEU A 116 4.30 13.51 -2.70
N ASN A 117 3.23 13.49 -1.91
CA ASN A 117 2.93 14.55 -0.95
C ASN A 117 3.79 14.49 0.31
N ASP A 118 4.57 13.41 0.49
CA ASP A 118 5.60 13.39 1.53
C ASP A 118 6.82 14.26 1.19
N PHE A 119 6.92 14.73 -0.06
CA PHE A 119 8.03 15.55 -0.52
C PHE A 119 7.57 16.99 -0.67
N THR A 120 8.15 17.89 0.14
CA THR A 120 7.93 19.34 -0.01
C THR A 120 8.64 19.87 -1.26
N TYR A 121 8.05 19.58 -2.42
CA TYR A 121 8.54 19.95 -3.75
C TYR A 121 7.51 20.76 -4.54
N SER A 122 7.98 21.51 -5.55
CA SER A 122 7.12 22.19 -6.50
C SER A 122 6.22 21.20 -7.25
N PHE A 123 5.12 21.69 -7.80
CA PHE A 123 4.24 20.86 -8.63
C PHE A 123 4.99 20.24 -9.81
N GLU A 124 5.82 21.01 -10.51
CA GLU A 124 6.62 20.50 -11.65
C GLU A 124 7.57 19.38 -11.21
N ARG A 125 8.26 19.54 -10.08
CA ARG A 125 9.15 18.49 -9.58
C ARG A 125 8.38 17.23 -9.19
N ARG A 126 7.19 17.35 -8.60
CA ARG A 126 6.33 16.19 -8.32
C ARG A 126 5.84 15.54 -9.61
N LYS A 127 5.53 16.31 -10.65
CA LYS A 127 5.16 15.79 -11.97
C LYS A 127 6.28 15.01 -12.63
N GLU A 128 7.52 15.49 -12.55
CA GLU A 128 8.71 14.76 -13.01
C GLU A 128 8.87 13.43 -12.27
N LEU A 129 8.75 13.44 -10.93
CA LEU A 129 8.86 12.23 -10.12
C LEU A 129 7.71 11.25 -10.42
N ALA A 130 6.48 11.73 -10.59
CA ALA A 130 5.34 10.90 -10.95
C ALA A 130 5.57 10.22 -12.30
N ALA A 131 6.06 10.96 -13.30
CA ALA A 131 6.36 10.40 -14.61
C ALA A 131 7.49 9.35 -14.51
N MET A 132 8.52 9.63 -13.71
CA MET A 132 9.64 8.72 -13.49
C MET A 132 9.20 7.43 -12.81
N PHE A 133 8.35 7.51 -11.77
CA PHE A 133 7.91 6.37 -10.95
C PHE A 133 6.66 5.66 -11.46
N ARG A 134 6.07 6.12 -12.58
CA ARG A 134 4.89 5.48 -13.17
C ARG A 134 5.30 4.17 -13.85
N PRO A 135 4.69 3.03 -13.49
CA PRO A 135 4.86 1.79 -14.22
C PRO A 135 4.49 1.95 -15.70
N GLN A 136 5.28 1.33 -16.58
CA GLN A 136 5.10 1.36 -18.02
C GLN A 136 4.60 0.02 -18.54
N ASN A 137 4.01 0.02 -19.73
CA ASN A 137 3.57 -1.19 -20.40
C ASN A 137 4.74 -2.19 -20.57
N GLY A 138 4.49 -3.47 -20.33
CA GLY A 138 5.49 -4.55 -20.43
C GLY A 138 6.40 -4.71 -19.21
N GLU A 139 6.30 -3.84 -18.20
CA GLU A 139 7.18 -3.89 -17.03
C GLU A 139 6.83 -5.00 -16.04
N VAL A 140 7.87 -5.45 -15.33
CA VAL A 140 7.74 -6.36 -14.18
C VAL A 140 7.73 -5.54 -12.89
N CYS A 141 6.57 -5.50 -12.23
CA CYS A 141 6.35 -4.82 -10.96
C CYS A 141 6.32 -5.82 -9.80
N ILE A 142 6.88 -5.43 -8.65
CA ILE A 142 6.80 -6.18 -7.40
C ILE A 142 6.07 -5.31 -6.37
N ASP A 143 5.03 -5.85 -5.76
CA ASP A 143 4.21 -5.20 -4.74
C ASP A 143 4.31 -6.00 -3.43
N ILE A 144 5.10 -5.52 -2.47
CA ILE A 144 5.35 -6.19 -1.20
C ILE A 144 4.50 -5.53 -0.11
N GLY A 145 3.56 -6.31 0.45
CA GLY A 145 2.49 -5.79 1.31
C GLY A 145 1.25 -5.41 0.50
N ALA A 146 0.85 -6.31 -0.41
CA ALA A 146 -0.20 -6.07 -1.40
C ALA A 146 -1.62 -5.94 -0.80
N TYR A 147 -1.81 -6.39 0.45
CA TYR A 147 -3.08 -6.37 1.18
C TYR A 147 -4.18 -7.05 0.36
N HIS A 148 -5.35 -6.43 0.19
CA HIS A 148 -6.46 -6.91 -0.64
C HIS A 148 -6.27 -6.67 -2.15
N GLY A 149 -5.11 -6.19 -2.60
CA GLY A 149 -4.78 -6.10 -4.04
C GLY A 149 -5.28 -4.86 -4.77
N TYR A 150 -5.84 -3.87 -4.09
CA TYR A 150 -6.30 -2.62 -4.69
C TYR A 150 -5.19 -1.92 -5.49
N GLY A 151 -4.01 -1.72 -4.88
CA GLY A 151 -2.86 -1.14 -5.57
C GLY A 151 -2.28 -2.06 -6.64
N THR A 152 -2.27 -3.37 -6.38
CA THR A 152 -1.79 -4.40 -7.31
C THR A 152 -2.60 -4.43 -8.61
N MET A 153 -3.93 -4.34 -8.54
CA MET A 153 -4.78 -4.25 -9.72
C MET A 153 -4.52 -2.97 -10.52
N ARG A 154 -4.24 -1.86 -9.84
CA ARG A 154 -3.86 -0.61 -10.52
C ARG A 154 -2.51 -0.74 -11.24
N LEU A 155 -1.50 -1.36 -10.61
CA LEU A 155 -0.23 -1.68 -11.26
C LEU A 155 -0.45 -2.53 -12.52
N ALA A 156 -1.29 -3.57 -12.42
CA ALA A 156 -1.56 -4.51 -13.50
C ALA A 156 -2.23 -3.85 -14.71
N GLN A 157 -3.12 -2.89 -14.48
CA GLN A 157 -3.69 -2.07 -15.55
C GLN A 157 -2.63 -1.22 -16.27
N LEU A 158 -1.67 -0.66 -15.53
CA LEU A 158 -0.64 0.22 -16.08
C LEU A 158 0.38 -0.53 -16.92
N VAL A 159 0.80 -1.71 -16.45
CA VAL A 159 1.79 -2.53 -17.18
C VAL A 159 1.16 -3.33 -18.33
N GLY A 160 -0.16 -3.46 -18.36
CA GLY A 160 -0.89 -4.16 -19.43
C GLY A 160 -0.58 -5.66 -19.50
N ASP A 161 -1.13 -6.33 -20.51
CA ASP A 161 -1.08 -7.79 -20.65
C ASP A 161 0.33 -8.34 -20.92
N GLU A 162 1.24 -7.51 -21.44
CA GLU A 162 2.66 -7.87 -21.65
C GLU A 162 3.50 -7.74 -20.38
N GLY A 163 3.03 -6.94 -19.42
CA GLY A 163 3.69 -6.76 -18.13
C GLY A 163 3.36 -7.86 -17.14
N LYS A 164 3.99 -7.79 -15.95
CA LYS A 164 3.72 -8.72 -14.84
C LYS A 164 3.71 -7.97 -13.53
N VAL A 165 2.80 -8.32 -12.63
CA VAL A 165 2.81 -7.87 -11.24
C VAL A 165 2.95 -9.06 -10.33
N ILE A 166 3.95 -9.05 -9.46
CA ILE A 166 4.17 -10.06 -8.45
C ILE A 166 3.80 -9.45 -7.10
N ALA A 167 2.72 -9.95 -6.50
CA ALA A 167 2.14 -9.42 -5.28
C ALA A 167 2.44 -10.34 -4.10
N PHE A 168 3.19 -9.84 -3.13
CA PHE A 168 3.47 -10.54 -1.88
C PHE A 168 2.52 -10.04 -0.79
N GLU A 169 1.82 -10.99 -0.15
CA GLU A 169 0.99 -10.73 1.02
C GLU A 169 1.21 -11.83 2.06
N ALA A 170 1.51 -11.44 3.30
CA ALA A 170 1.79 -12.38 4.38
C ALA A 170 0.51 -12.97 4.97
N ASP A 171 -0.50 -12.13 5.16
CA ASP A 171 -1.76 -12.53 5.79
C ASP A 171 -2.62 -13.33 4.81
N SER A 172 -2.94 -14.57 5.17
CA SER A 172 -3.67 -15.50 4.31
C SER A 172 -5.09 -15.04 3.98
N ASP A 173 -5.78 -14.38 4.92
CA ASP A 173 -7.13 -13.83 4.68
C ASP A 173 -7.08 -12.69 3.67
N SER A 174 -6.11 -11.78 3.84
CA SER A 174 -5.85 -10.69 2.90
C SER A 174 -5.46 -11.22 1.52
N ALA A 175 -4.61 -12.24 1.46
CA ALA A 175 -4.20 -12.90 0.22
C ALA A 175 -5.38 -13.60 -0.49
N ALA A 176 -6.32 -14.17 0.27
CA ALA A 176 -7.55 -14.75 -0.26
C ALA A 176 -8.46 -13.67 -0.90
N ILE A 177 -8.65 -12.53 -0.22
CA ILE A 177 -9.41 -11.40 -0.78
C ILE A 177 -8.71 -10.83 -2.01
N LEU A 178 -7.38 -10.68 -1.98
CA LEU A 178 -6.58 -10.27 -3.14
C LEU A 178 -6.77 -11.22 -4.32
N SER A 179 -6.77 -12.54 -4.07
CA SER A 179 -7.00 -13.54 -5.12
C SER A 179 -8.42 -13.45 -5.69
N LYS A 180 -9.44 -13.25 -4.85
CA LYS A 180 -10.83 -13.02 -5.28
C LYS A 180 -10.96 -11.75 -6.13
N ASN A 181 -10.28 -10.68 -5.76
CA ASN A 181 -10.23 -9.44 -6.53
C ASN A 181 -9.58 -9.66 -7.92
N ILE A 182 -8.49 -10.41 -8.00
CA ILE A 182 -7.84 -10.76 -9.27
C ILE A 182 -8.78 -11.57 -10.16
N GLU A 183 -9.45 -12.58 -9.59
CA GLU A 183 -10.38 -13.45 -10.31
C GLU A 183 -11.59 -12.67 -10.86
N ALA A 184 -12.23 -11.86 -10.02
CA ALA A 184 -13.42 -11.08 -10.39
C ALA A 184 -13.15 -10.11 -11.55
N ASN A 185 -11.92 -9.57 -11.62
CA ASN A 185 -11.50 -8.66 -12.68
C ASN A 185 -10.73 -9.34 -13.81
N ARG A 186 -10.55 -10.66 -13.76
CA ARG A 186 -9.90 -11.49 -14.79
C ARG A 186 -8.46 -11.06 -15.12
N PHE A 187 -7.72 -10.54 -14.14
CA PHE A 187 -6.31 -10.21 -14.34
C PHE A 187 -5.49 -11.48 -14.58
N ARG A 188 -4.76 -11.53 -15.70
CA ARG A 188 -3.90 -12.67 -16.09
C ARG A 188 -2.41 -12.39 -15.88
N ASN A 189 -2.07 -11.13 -15.69
CA ASN A 189 -0.72 -10.62 -15.52
C ASN A 189 -0.33 -10.42 -14.04
N ILE A 190 -1.15 -10.88 -13.09
CA ILE A 190 -0.85 -10.80 -11.65
C ILE A 190 -0.54 -12.19 -11.12
N ARG A 191 0.56 -12.31 -10.36
CA ARG A 191 0.91 -13.50 -9.59
C ARG A 191 0.87 -13.19 -8.10
N VAL A 192 0.05 -13.92 -7.36
CA VAL A 192 -0.03 -13.84 -5.90
C VAL A 192 0.98 -14.77 -5.27
N ILE A 193 1.69 -14.27 -4.27
CA ILE A 193 2.60 -15.02 -3.41
C ILE A 193 2.16 -14.77 -1.97
N ASN A 194 1.44 -15.74 -1.39
CA ASN A 194 1.07 -15.68 0.01
C ASN A 194 2.27 -16.11 0.87
N HIS A 195 3.14 -15.14 1.17
CA HIS A 195 4.37 -15.36 1.94
C HIS A 195 4.82 -14.04 2.56
N ALA A 196 5.26 -14.07 3.82
CA ALA A 196 6.00 -12.95 4.38
C ALA A 196 7.40 -12.87 3.78
N VAL A 197 7.80 -11.66 3.40
CA VAL A 197 9.13 -11.39 2.86
C VAL A 197 10.07 -11.00 4.00
N SER A 198 11.26 -11.61 4.02
CA SER A 198 12.34 -11.33 4.97
C SER A 198 13.71 -11.47 4.30
N ASP A 199 14.78 -11.33 5.07
CA ASP A 199 16.18 -11.48 4.64
C ASP A 199 16.67 -12.95 4.66
N HIS A 200 15.84 -13.88 5.15
CA HIS A 200 16.13 -15.31 5.20
C HIS A 200 14.88 -16.16 4.98
N LYS A 201 15.10 -17.47 4.76
CA LYS A 201 14.04 -18.49 4.77
C LYS A 201 13.95 -19.11 6.16
N GLY A 202 12.76 -19.15 6.73
CA GLY A 202 12.55 -19.68 8.07
C GLY A 202 11.16 -19.37 8.59
N LYS A 203 11.08 -19.15 9.90
CA LYS A 203 9.86 -18.78 10.59
C LYS A 203 10.11 -17.54 11.43
N GLU A 204 9.12 -16.67 11.50
CA GLU A 204 9.14 -15.46 12.32
C GLU A 204 7.83 -15.26 13.06
N THR A 205 7.86 -14.45 14.11
CA THR A 205 6.63 -14.04 14.79
C THR A 205 6.06 -12.79 14.14
N ILE A 206 4.84 -12.88 13.63
CA ILE A 206 4.07 -11.70 13.24
C ILE A 206 3.23 -11.21 14.41
N TYR A 207 3.24 -9.91 14.61
CA TYR A 207 2.43 -9.20 15.59
C TYR A 207 1.26 -8.56 14.86
N ARG A 208 0.04 -8.68 15.41
CA ARG A 208 -1.20 -8.19 14.79
C ARG A 208 -1.99 -7.27 15.73
N LEU A 209 -2.38 -6.11 15.23
CA LEU A 209 -3.31 -5.16 15.86
C LEU A 209 -4.42 -4.78 14.86
N GLY A 210 -5.57 -5.44 14.95
CA GLY A 210 -6.68 -5.22 14.02
C GLY A 210 -6.39 -5.75 12.61
N THR A 211 -7.03 -5.16 11.59
CA THR A 211 -7.07 -5.74 10.23
C THR A 211 -5.94 -5.27 9.30
N THR A 212 -5.26 -4.17 9.62
CA THR A 212 -4.25 -3.58 8.72
C THR A 212 -2.90 -3.28 9.39
N ALA A 213 -2.77 -3.52 10.70
CA ALA A 213 -1.53 -3.28 11.43
C ALA A 213 -0.90 -4.62 11.85
N ASN A 214 -0.28 -5.27 10.86
CA ASN A 214 0.55 -6.45 11.08
C ASN A 214 2.00 -6.09 10.81
N SER A 215 2.92 -6.59 11.64
CA SER A 215 4.37 -6.35 11.48
C SER A 215 5.18 -7.53 12.00
N LEU A 216 6.32 -7.79 11.37
CA LEU A 216 7.36 -8.68 11.94
C LEU A 216 8.18 -7.97 13.03
N ASN A 217 8.00 -6.67 13.21
CA ASN A 217 8.69 -5.86 14.20
C ASN A 217 7.70 -5.39 15.29
N HIS A 218 7.87 -5.93 16.50
CA HIS A 218 7.01 -5.60 17.65
C HIS A 218 6.99 -4.10 17.97
N ASP A 219 8.13 -3.42 17.86
CA ASP A 219 8.29 -2.02 18.26
C ASP A 219 7.56 -1.04 17.33
N VAL A 220 7.27 -1.48 16.10
CA VAL A 220 6.45 -0.70 15.17
C VAL A 220 4.99 -0.65 15.65
N LEU A 221 4.51 -1.72 16.29
CA LEU A 221 3.13 -1.84 16.76
C LEU A 221 2.94 -1.34 18.19
N SER A 222 3.96 -1.42 19.04
CA SER A 222 3.89 -0.90 20.43
C SER A 222 3.62 0.61 20.48
N ASN A 223 3.93 1.34 19.41
CA ASN A 223 3.64 2.77 19.26
C ASN A 223 2.20 3.08 18.78
N VAL A 224 1.40 2.07 18.45
CA VAL A 224 0.04 2.23 17.89
C VAL A 224 -1.03 2.12 18.98
N CYS A 225 -0.84 1.24 19.96
CA CYS A 225 -1.82 0.95 21.02
C CYS A 225 -1.13 0.29 22.22
N ASP A 226 -1.59 0.59 23.44
CA ASP A 226 -1.14 -0.09 24.68
C ASP A 226 -1.66 -1.53 24.81
N ALA A 227 -2.49 -2.00 23.87
CA ALA A 227 -3.01 -3.37 23.87
C ALA A 227 -1.92 -4.36 23.41
N MET A 228 -1.88 -5.51 24.07
CA MET A 228 -0.97 -6.60 23.69
C MET A 228 -1.34 -7.10 22.27
N PRO A 229 -0.42 -7.07 21.30
CA PRO A 229 -0.69 -7.60 19.96
C PRO A 229 -0.92 -9.11 20.01
N HIS A 230 -1.80 -9.61 19.14
CA HIS A 230 -1.87 -11.06 18.90
C HIS A 230 -0.58 -11.50 18.17
N THR A 231 -0.03 -12.64 18.56
CA THR A 231 1.17 -13.20 17.93
C THR A 231 0.86 -14.50 17.21
N GLU A 232 1.52 -14.70 16.07
CA GLU A 232 1.43 -15.94 15.29
C GLU A 232 2.80 -16.23 14.68
N GLU A 233 3.19 -17.50 14.64
CA GLU A 233 4.39 -17.94 13.92
C GLU A 233 4.05 -18.14 12.44
N ILE A 234 4.75 -17.45 11.55
CA ILE A 234 4.53 -17.53 10.11
C ILE A 234 5.81 -17.88 9.36
N ASP A 235 5.67 -18.51 8.19
CA ASP A 235 6.80 -18.77 7.32
C ASP A 235 7.28 -17.47 6.65
N VAL A 236 8.59 -17.24 6.69
CA VAL A 236 9.26 -16.13 6.00
C VAL A 236 10.27 -16.64 4.97
N ASN A 237 10.49 -15.86 3.92
CA ASN A 237 11.41 -16.22 2.84
C ASN A 237 11.87 -14.98 2.08
N THR A 238 12.97 -15.12 1.35
CA THR A 238 13.54 -14.06 0.55
C THR A 238 12.84 -13.96 -0.81
N VAL A 239 12.73 -12.73 -1.34
CA VAL A 239 12.25 -12.52 -2.71
C VAL A 239 13.16 -13.25 -3.69
N ASP A 240 14.47 -13.19 -3.48
CA ASP A 240 15.46 -13.83 -4.35
C ASP A 240 15.25 -15.33 -4.47
N ASN A 241 14.99 -16.01 -3.35
CA ASN A 241 14.73 -17.45 -3.35
C ASN A 241 13.40 -17.78 -4.04
N ILE A 242 12.32 -17.06 -3.71
CA ILE A 242 11.00 -17.32 -4.29
C ILE A 242 10.98 -17.04 -5.79
N LEU A 243 11.46 -15.88 -6.23
CA LEU A 243 11.43 -15.47 -7.64
C LEU A 243 12.48 -16.19 -8.48
N GLY A 244 13.65 -16.49 -7.89
CA GLY A 244 14.67 -17.31 -8.53
C GLY A 244 14.15 -18.71 -8.87
N GLY A 245 13.43 -19.36 -7.95
CA GLY A 245 12.77 -20.65 -8.21
C GLY A 245 11.67 -20.59 -9.26
N GLN A 246 11.20 -19.39 -9.63
CA GLN A 246 10.17 -19.15 -10.63
C GLN A 246 10.73 -18.64 -11.96
N GLY A 247 12.05 -18.53 -12.10
CA GLY A 247 12.70 -18.01 -13.31
C GLY A 247 12.53 -16.49 -13.52
N ILE A 248 12.17 -15.75 -12.46
CA ILE A 248 12.04 -14.29 -12.50
C ILE A 248 13.32 -13.68 -11.96
N HIS A 249 14.09 -13.05 -12.84
CA HIS A 249 15.44 -12.55 -12.53
C HIS A 249 15.62 -11.05 -12.77
N HIS A 250 14.55 -10.33 -13.10
CA HIS A 250 14.56 -8.87 -13.22
C HIS A 250 13.24 -8.26 -12.73
N CYS A 251 13.29 -6.99 -12.37
CA CYS A 251 12.15 -6.14 -12.09
C CYS A 251 12.41 -4.70 -12.56
N ASN A 252 11.36 -3.91 -12.75
CA ASN A 252 11.44 -2.51 -13.16
C ASN A 252 10.92 -1.57 -12.06
N HIS A 253 9.92 -2.03 -11.30
CA HIS A 253 9.29 -1.25 -10.25
C HIS A 253 9.04 -2.10 -9.00
N VAL A 254 9.33 -1.55 -7.83
CA VAL A 254 9.14 -2.22 -6.54
C VAL A 254 8.42 -1.28 -5.59
N SER A 255 7.34 -1.73 -4.98
CA SER A 255 6.73 -1.08 -3.83
C SER A 255 6.90 -1.94 -2.58
N ILE A 256 7.31 -1.34 -1.47
CA ILE A 256 7.47 -2.03 -0.20
C ILE A 256 6.71 -1.25 0.89
N THR A 257 5.63 -1.87 1.40
CA THR A 257 4.79 -1.33 2.48
C THR A 257 4.42 -2.46 3.44
N ILE A 258 5.35 -2.86 4.31
CA ILE A 258 5.20 -4.01 5.22
C ILE A 258 5.45 -3.66 6.69
N ASN A 259 5.18 -2.41 7.05
CA ASN A 259 5.05 -1.96 8.43
C ASN A 259 6.28 -2.24 9.31
N GLY A 260 7.50 -1.97 8.85
CA GLY A 260 8.71 -2.10 9.67
C GLY A 260 9.80 -3.00 9.10
N ALA A 261 9.39 -4.05 8.39
CA ALA A 261 10.27 -5.08 7.85
C ALA A 261 10.87 -4.70 6.48
N GLU A 262 10.72 -3.44 6.04
CA GLU A 262 11.26 -2.98 4.77
C GLU A 262 12.78 -3.15 4.62
N PRO A 263 13.62 -3.00 5.67
CA PRO A 263 15.05 -3.31 5.58
C PRO A 263 15.33 -4.78 5.27
N GLU A 264 14.66 -5.70 5.96
CA GLU A 264 14.81 -7.15 5.78
C GLU A 264 14.36 -7.56 4.37
N ALA A 265 13.22 -7.03 3.91
CA ALA A 265 12.75 -7.30 2.55
C ALA A 265 13.73 -6.79 1.48
N LEU A 266 14.38 -5.65 1.72
CA LEU A 266 15.39 -5.12 0.81
C LEU A 266 16.64 -6.01 0.75
N VAL A 267 17.10 -6.53 1.90
CA VAL A 267 18.20 -7.49 1.97
C VAL A 267 17.83 -8.79 1.25
N GLY A 268 16.61 -9.30 1.47
CA GLY A 268 16.09 -10.51 0.84
C GLY A 268 15.78 -10.41 -0.66
N MET A 269 15.95 -9.23 -1.26
CA MET A 269 15.80 -9.04 -2.71
C MET A 269 17.05 -8.44 -3.37
N ARG A 270 18.18 -8.42 -2.64
CA ARG A 270 19.42 -7.78 -3.07
C ARG A 270 19.88 -8.30 -4.42
N ASP A 271 19.87 -9.61 -4.64
CA ASP A 271 20.40 -10.16 -5.90
C ASP A 271 19.54 -9.77 -7.10
N LEU A 272 18.21 -9.81 -6.95
CA LEU A 272 17.26 -9.36 -7.97
C LEU A 272 17.47 -7.88 -8.29
N LEU A 273 17.62 -7.05 -7.26
CA LEU A 273 17.87 -5.61 -7.45
C LEU A 273 19.21 -5.38 -8.14
N THR A 274 20.27 -6.07 -7.76
CA THR A 274 21.60 -5.94 -8.39
C THR A 274 21.57 -6.34 -9.86
N ARG A 275 20.86 -7.43 -10.23
CA ARG A 275 20.75 -7.92 -11.61
C ARG A 275 19.87 -7.05 -12.51
N SER A 276 18.92 -6.33 -11.92
CA SER A 276 17.97 -5.50 -12.67
C SER A 276 18.58 -4.15 -13.08
N THR A 277 18.21 -3.65 -14.26
CA THR A 277 18.58 -2.32 -14.76
C THR A 277 17.35 -1.41 -14.82
N ASN A 278 17.49 -0.10 -14.59
CA ASN A 278 16.37 0.85 -14.64
C ASN A 278 15.28 0.56 -13.59
N VAL A 279 15.68 0.29 -12.34
CA VAL A 279 14.76 -0.08 -11.26
C VAL A 279 14.32 1.14 -10.50
N ARG A 280 13.03 1.20 -10.15
CA ARG A 280 12.44 2.24 -9.30
C ARG A 280 11.82 1.60 -8.07
N ILE A 281 12.05 2.18 -6.90
CA ILE A 281 11.61 1.62 -5.62
C ILE A 281 10.88 2.70 -4.81
N SER A 282 9.68 2.39 -4.33
CA SER A 282 8.95 3.21 -3.36
C SER A 282 8.76 2.46 -2.05
N ILE A 283 9.28 3.02 -0.96
CA ILE A 283 9.25 2.40 0.38
C ILE A 283 8.54 3.34 1.35
N ALA A 284 7.63 2.79 2.16
CA ALA A 284 6.92 3.54 3.18
C ALA A 284 7.85 4.31 4.14
N GLY A 285 8.82 3.65 4.77
CA GLY A 285 9.93 4.29 5.51
C GLY A 285 9.58 5.19 6.72
N TRP A 286 8.31 5.52 6.96
CA TRP A 286 7.88 6.43 8.04
C TRP A 286 7.74 5.76 9.41
N TYR A 287 7.72 4.43 9.47
CA TYR A 287 7.54 3.71 10.73
C TYR A 287 8.72 3.97 11.68
N PRO A 288 8.45 4.30 12.95
CA PRO A 288 9.49 4.35 13.96
C PRO A 288 10.02 2.94 14.21
N ARG A 289 11.34 2.81 14.35
CA ARG A 289 12.03 1.56 14.68
C ARG A 289 13.23 1.95 15.53
N GLU A 290 13.26 1.46 16.78
CA GLU A 290 14.22 1.89 17.79
C GLU A 290 14.19 3.44 17.94
N ASP A 291 15.36 4.09 17.97
CA ASP A 291 15.49 5.55 18.05
C ASP A 291 15.46 6.26 16.69
N ALA A 292 15.10 5.55 15.61
CA ALA A 292 15.14 6.05 14.24
C ALA A 292 13.83 5.74 13.47
N LYS A 293 13.81 6.05 12.16
CA LYS A 293 12.77 5.58 11.25
C LYS A 293 13.31 4.45 10.39
N VAL A 294 12.43 3.58 9.90
CA VAL A 294 12.74 2.58 8.87
C VAL A 294 13.56 3.17 7.71
N ALA A 295 13.24 4.40 7.28
CA ALA A 295 13.99 5.14 6.27
C ALA A 295 15.51 5.17 6.54
N ASP A 296 15.92 5.34 7.80
CA ASP A 296 17.32 5.45 8.21
C ASP A 296 18.09 4.12 8.05
N PHE A 297 17.37 2.99 8.02
CA PHE A 297 17.95 1.66 7.79
C PHE A 297 17.95 1.26 6.31
N VAL A 298 16.93 1.65 5.53
CA VAL A 298 16.85 1.26 4.11
C VAL A 298 17.75 2.11 3.19
N ILE A 299 17.96 3.39 3.51
CA ILE A 299 18.74 4.31 2.65
C ILE A 299 20.18 3.81 2.43
N PRO A 300 20.96 3.46 3.47
CA PRO A 300 22.34 2.99 3.29
C PRO A 300 22.44 1.75 2.39
N HIS A 301 21.51 0.80 2.53
CA HIS A 301 21.48 -0.40 1.68
C HIS A 301 21.19 -0.06 0.21
N LEU A 302 20.28 0.88 -0.05
CA LEU A 302 19.97 1.34 -1.40
C LEU A 302 21.18 2.05 -2.04
N GLU A 303 21.84 2.93 -1.28
CA GLU A 303 23.04 3.65 -1.73
C GLU A 303 24.22 2.70 -2.01
N GLU A 304 24.42 1.69 -1.15
CA GLU A 304 25.43 0.63 -1.36
C GLU A 304 25.17 -0.15 -2.66
N MET A 305 23.89 -0.37 -3.01
CA MET A 305 23.47 -0.99 -4.27
C MET A 305 23.50 -0.03 -5.48
N GLY A 306 23.98 1.20 -5.29
CA GLY A 306 24.15 2.19 -6.35
C GLY A 306 22.88 2.95 -6.74
N PHE A 307 21.82 2.90 -5.93
CA PHE A 307 20.62 3.69 -6.19
C PHE A 307 20.84 5.16 -5.83
N LYS A 308 20.24 6.04 -6.62
CA LYS A 308 19.95 7.41 -6.19
C LYS A 308 18.74 7.38 -5.27
N VAL A 309 18.81 8.08 -4.15
CA VAL A 309 17.77 8.01 -3.12
C VAL A 309 17.32 9.41 -2.72
N ILE A 310 16.02 9.58 -2.53
CA ILE A 310 15.43 10.76 -1.88
C ILE A 310 14.51 10.32 -0.74
N ARG A 311 14.48 11.15 0.30
CA ARG A 311 13.67 10.93 1.51
C ARG A 311 12.66 12.07 1.69
N GLY A 312 11.40 11.70 1.93
CA GLY A 312 10.33 12.63 2.27
C GLY A 312 10.34 13.04 3.76
N ASP A 313 9.52 14.03 4.11
CA ASP A 313 9.47 14.65 5.44
C ASP A 313 8.99 13.67 6.54
N LEU A 314 8.00 12.84 6.20
CA LEU A 314 7.47 11.77 7.05
C LEU A 314 8.32 10.50 6.97
N GLY A 315 9.18 10.36 5.97
CA GLY A 315 10.17 9.29 5.89
C GLY A 315 9.98 8.33 4.72
N ARG A 316 9.06 8.61 3.79
CA ARG A 316 8.99 7.85 2.54
C ARG A 316 10.31 7.91 1.80
N VAL A 317 10.71 6.79 1.22
CA VAL A 317 11.92 6.70 0.42
C VAL A 317 11.53 6.38 -1.01
N LEU A 318 12.05 7.18 -1.94
CA LEU A 318 12.03 6.87 -3.37
C LEU A 318 13.47 6.66 -3.82
N ALA A 319 13.72 5.57 -4.55
CA ALA A 319 15.04 5.24 -5.05
C ALA A 319 14.98 4.76 -6.49
N TRP A 320 16.02 5.08 -7.28
CA TRP A 320 16.12 4.64 -8.67
C TRP A 320 17.56 4.49 -9.13
N LYS A 321 17.79 3.61 -10.11
CA LYS A 321 19.04 3.50 -10.87
C LYS A 321 18.74 3.34 -12.34
#